data_AF-A0A6A8UAU6-F1
#
_entry.id   AF-A0A6A8UAU6-F1
#
_cell.length_a   1.000
_cell.length_b   1.000
_cell.length_c   1.000
_cell.angle_alpha   90.00
_cell.angle_beta   90.00
_cell.angle_gamma   90.00
#
_symmetry.space_group_name_H-M   'P 1'
#
loop_
_entity.id
_entity.type
_entity.pdbx_description
1 polymer ?
#
loop_
_entity_poly.entity_id
_entity_poly.type
_entity_poly.pdbx_seq_one_letter_code
_entity_poly.pdbx_strand_id
1 'polypeptide(L)'
;MSKTYKYSGLTEELYQRLVSEHAELRKAHKKGSYKQHFQKVRQCSEKQAIIILQALNNAVMERARISPQTAERLEGIISDELFKDLQAYLSENYTRGKVTRPIVDTSNAGLPKELFKQFQEEVEELRSLYKNSMAKHIMEIKGCDRKEANRIKDSIDRCYVECVVLTPLKVIQMEGLLSRDLFSKIAKYVLNNYEWPERLDDEVDRIVLKYRTKGELGRKKPSVKRALYTALAMGL
;
A
#
# COMPACT_ATOMS: atom_id res chain seq x y z
N MET A 1 -2.64 -32.70 13.63
CA MET A 1 -3.12 -31.65 12.71
C MET A 1 -2.86 -30.30 13.35
N SER A 2 -2.13 -29.40 12.69
CA SER A 2 -1.76 -28.10 13.26
C SER A 2 -2.94 -27.12 13.23
N LYS A 3 -3.19 -26.44 14.35
CA LYS A 3 -4.09 -25.29 14.42
C LYS A 3 -3.38 -24.10 13.77
N THR A 4 -3.90 -23.60 12.66
CA THR A 4 -3.23 -22.55 11.88
C THR A 4 -3.63 -21.15 12.36
N TYR A 5 -4.85 -21.00 12.87
CA TYR A 5 -5.39 -19.72 13.31
C TYR A 5 -6.03 -19.85 14.68
N LYS A 6 -5.33 -19.35 15.71
CA LYS A 6 -5.83 -19.34 17.10
C LYS A 6 -7.24 -18.74 17.14
N TYR A 7 -8.19 -19.51 17.66
CA TYR A 7 -9.62 -19.14 17.78
C TYR A 7 -10.25 -18.65 16.46
N SER A 8 -9.70 -19.07 15.31
CA SER A 8 -10.13 -18.62 13.98
C SER A 8 -10.16 -17.11 13.79
N GLY A 9 -9.29 -16.39 14.51
CA GLY A 9 -9.20 -14.92 14.46
C GLY A 9 -10.30 -14.18 15.24
N LEU A 10 -11.09 -14.89 16.03
CA LEU A 10 -12.09 -14.34 16.94
C LEU A 10 -11.51 -14.12 18.35
N THR A 11 -12.29 -13.48 19.22
CA THR A 11 -12.08 -13.58 20.67
C THR A 11 -12.32 -15.02 21.14
N GLU A 12 -11.71 -15.38 22.27
CA GLU A 12 -11.90 -16.71 22.85
C GLU A 12 -13.37 -17.00 23.15
N GLU A 13 -14.10 -16.02 23.70
CA GLU A 13 -15.52 -16.14 24.02
C GLU A 13 -16.39 -16.42 22.78
N LEU A 14 -16.24 -15.62 21.72
CA LEU A 14 -16.99 -15.81 20.47
C LEU A 14 -16.66 -17.14 19.81
N TYR A 15 -15.40 -17.56 19.88
CA TYR A 15 -15.00 -18.86 19.38
C TYR A 15 -15.62 -20.01 20.17
N GLN A 16 -15.63 -19.96 21.51
CA GLN A 16 -16.26 -21.00 22.34
C GLN A 16 -17.77 -21.10 22.10
N ARG A 17 -18.46 -19.96 21.92
CA ARG A 17 -19.88 -19.93 21.54
C ARG A 17 -20.11 -20.60 20.18
N LEU A 18 -19.28 -20.26 19.17
CA LEU A 18 -19.34 -20.88 17.85
C LEU A 18 -19.11 -22.41 17.90
N VAL A 19 -18.16 -22.87 18.70
CA VAL A 19 -17.89 -24.31 18.91
C VAL A 19 -19.08 -24.99 19.60
N SER A 20 -19.69 -24.34 20.59
CA SER A 20 -20.81 -24.88 21.35
C SER A 20 -22.04 -25.06 20.47
N GLU A 21 -22.42 -24.02 19.71
CA GLU A 21 -23.54 -24.12 18.77
C GLU A 21 -23.28 -25.13 17.65
N HIS A 22 -22.04 -25.20 17.13
CA HIS A 22 -21.68 -26.23 16.15
C HIS A 22 -21.87 -27.65 16.71
N ALA A 23 -21.50 -27.88 17.96
CA ALA A 23 -21.70 -29.16 18.62
C ALA A 23 -23.18 -29.50 18.81
N GLU A 24 -24.01 -28.52 19.15
CA GLU A 24 -25.48 -28.68 19.24
C GLU A 24 -26.10 -28.99 17.89
N LEU A 25 -25.73 -28.27 16.83
CA LEU A 25 -26.19 -28.53 15.47
C LEU A 25 -25.83 -29.95 15.01
N ARG A 26 -24.63 -30.44 15.36
CA ARG A 26 -24.23 -31.82 15.08
C ARG A 26 -25.01 -32.87 15.87
N LYS A 27 -25.43 -32.55 17.10
CA LYS A 27 -26.27 -33.44 17.92
C LYS A 27 -27.69 -33.50 17.35
N ALA A 28 -28.25 -32.36 16.96
CA ALA A 28 -29.60 -32.23 16.42
C ALA A 28 -29.77 -32.90 15.04
N HIS A 29 -28.73 -32.85 14.21
CA HIS A 29 -28.80 -33.36 12.84
C HIS A 29 -27.79 -34.48 12.59
N LYS A 30 -28.19 -35.73 12.91
CA LYS A 30 -27.38 -36.93 12.68
C LYS A 30 -27.55 -37.46 11.26
N LYS A 31 -26.47 -38.04 10.68
CA LYS A 31 -26.42 -38.79 9.39
C LYS A 31 -27.21 -38.16 8.22
N GLY A 32 -26.53 -37.51 7.29
CA GLY A 32 -27.10 -36.98 6.03
C GLY A 32 -28.01 -35.74 6.19
N SER A 33 -28.77 -35.66 7.29
CA SER A 33 -29.66 -34.53 7.64
C SER A 33 -28.90 -33.23 7.93
N TYR A 34 -27.65 -33.33 8.39
CA TYR A 34 -26.82 -32.17 8.70
C TYR A 34 -26.60 -31.26 7.49
N LYS A 35 -26.32 -31.82 6.32
CA LYS A 35 -26.18 -31.04 5.07
C LYS A 35 -27.52 -30.48 4.61
N GLN A 36 -28.59 -31.27 4.72
CA GLN A 36 -29.95 -30.85 4.32
C GLN A 36 -30.44 -29.66 5.14
N HIS A 37 -30.06 -29.56 6.42
CA HIS A 37 -30.37 -28.40 7.24
C HIS A 37 -29.80 -27.10 6.63
N PHE A 38 -28.53 -27.10 6.21
CA PHE A 38 -27.90 -25.94 5.57
C PHE A 38 -28.57 -25.57 4.25
N GLN A 39 -28.97 -26.56 3.45
CA GLN A 39 -29.72 -26.33 2.21
C GLN A 39 -31.08 -25.67 2.47
N LYS A 40 -31.82 -26.15 3.48
CA LYS A 40 -33.15 -25.65 3.83
C LYS A 40 -33.10 -24.22 4.37
N VAL A 41 -32.22 -23.96 5.33
CA VAL A 41 -32.10 -22.64 5.97
C VAL A 41 -31.63 -21.59 4.97
N ARG A 42 -30.59 -21.88 4.19
CA ARG A 42 -30.02 -20.92 3.23
C ARG A 42 -30.69 -20.93 1.86
N GLN A 43 -31.71 -21.77 1.67
CA GLN A 43 -32.41 -21.98 0.40
C GLN A 43 -31.45 -22.11 -0.79
N CYS A 44 -30.43 -22.95 -0.64
CA CYS A 44 -29.29 -23.01 -1.57
C CYS A 44 -29.09 -24.40 -2.20
N SER A 45 -28.30 -24.44 -3.29
CA SER A 45 -27.92 -25.69 -3.93
C SER A 45 -27.09 -26.58 -3.00
N GLU A 46 -27.07 -27.89 -3.28
CA GLU A 46 -26.26 -28.84 -2.50
C GLU A 46 -24.78 -28.46 -2.45
N LYS A 47 -24.24 -28.01 -3.58
CA LYS A 47 -22.84 -27.56 -3.69
C LYS A 47 -22.57 -26.36 -2.78
N GLN A 48 -23.50 -25.39 -2.72
CA GLN A 48 -23.38 -24.24 -1.82
C GLN A 48 -23.45 -24.66 -0.35
N ALA A 49 -24.38 -25.55 0.02
CA ALA A 49 -24.47 -26.05 1.39
C ALA A 49 -23.20 -26.78 1.84
N ILE A 50 -22.55 -27.56 0.95
CA ILE A 50 -21.25 -28.19 1.23
C ILE A 50 -20.18 -27.13 1.50
N ILE A 51 -20.13 -26.05 0.72
CA ILE A 51 -19.16 -24.96 0.92
C ILE A 51 -19.37 -24.28 2.28
N ILE A 52 -20.62 -23.98 2.66
CA ILE A 52 -20.95 -23.34 3.94
C ILE A 52 -20.58 -24.25 5.11
N LEU A 53 -20.96 -25.52 5.04
CA LEU A 53 -20.61 -26.56 6.01
C LEU A 53 -19.09 -26.71 6.18
N GLN A 54 -18.35 -26.75 5.07
CA GLN A 54 -16.89 -26.84 5.11
C GLN A 54 -16.27 -25.59 5.72
N ALA A 55 -16.79 -24.40 5.41
CA ALA A 55 -16.31 -23.15 5.99
C ALA A 55 -16.50 -23.12 7.51
N LEU A 56 -17.68 -23.52 8.00
CA LEU A 56 -17.94 -23.64 9.44
C LEU A 56 -17.01 -24.65 10.12
N ASN A 57 -16.86 -25.84 9.54
CA ASN A 57 -15.95 -26.87 10.10
C ASN A 57 -14.49 -26.39 10.11
N ASN A 58 -14.04 -25.69 9.07
CA ASN A 58 -12.69 -25.16 9.03
C ASN A 58 -12.48 -24.05 10.07
N ALA A 59 -13.49 -23.23 10.37
CA ALA A 59 -13.45 -22.25 11.44
C ALA A 59 -13.46 -22.92 12.82
N VAL A 60 -14.29 -23.93 13.07
CA VAL A 60 -14.30 -24.67 14.35
C VAL A 60 -13.02 -25.46 14.57
N MET A 61 -12.36 -25.91 13.50
CA MET A 61 -11.10 -26.65 13.58
C MET A 61 -9.85 -25.75 13.51
N GLU A 62 -10.01 -24.43 13.58
CA GLU A 62 -8.90 -23.46 13.54
C GLU A 62 -8.02 -23.56 12.28
N ARG A 63 -8.58 -24.09 11.19
CA ARG A 63 -7.91 -24.25 9.88
C ARG A 63 -8.03 -23.01 9.02
N ALA A 64 -9.06 -22.19 9.26
CA ALA A 64 -9.28 -20.93 8.57
C ALA A 64 -9.81 -19.88 9.55
N ARG A 65 -9.42 -18.62 9.37
CA ARG A 65 -10.10 -17.50 10.03
C ARG A 65 -11.51 -17.38 9.49
N ILE A 66 -12.45 -16.96 10.35
CA ILE A 66 -13.78 -16.58 9.88
C ILE A 66 -13.69 -15.20 9.21
N SER A 67 -14.27 -15.08 8.02
CA SER A 67 -14.36 -13.81 7.28
C SER A 67 -15.79 -13.25 7.35
N PRO A 68 -16.01 -11.95 7.07
CA PRO A 68 -17.35 -11.37 6.98
C PRO A 68 -18.27 -12.17 6.05
N GLN A 69 -17.77 -12.60 4.88
CA GLN A 69 -18.56 -13.40 3.94
C GLN A 69 -18.88 -14.80 4.48
N THR A 70 -18.00 -15.36 5.31
CA THR A 70 -18.28 -16.66 5.96
C THR A 70 -19.30 -16.49 7.06
N ALA A 71 -19.21 -15.44 7.88
CA ALA A 71 -20.21 -15.14 8.90
C ALA A 71 -21.61 -14.91 8.28
N GLU A 72 -21.71 -14.14 7.18
CA GLU A 72 -22.95 -13.93 6.43
C GLU A 72 -23.58 -15.25 5.94
N ARG A 73 -22.77 -16.21 5.51
CA ARG A 73 -23.25 -17.54 5.10
C ARG A 73 -23.81 -18.38 6.24
N LEU A 74 -23.50 -18.04 7.50
CA LEU A 74 -23.99 -18.72 8.70
C LEU A 74 -25.28 -18.11 9.25
N GLU A 75 -25.77 -17.01 8.68
CA GLU A 75 -27.06 -16.42 9.08
C GLU A 75 -28.19 -17.45 8.98
N GLY A 76 -28.92 -17.61 10.09
CA GLY A 76 -29.98 -18.60 10.28
C GLY A 76 -29.50 -20.03 10.59
N ILE A 77 -28.21 -20.32 10.45
CA ILE A 77 -27.58 -21.60 10.82
C ILE A 77 -27.16 -21.59 12.29
N ILE A 78 -26.53 -20.49 12.70
CA ILE A 78 -26.21 -20.18 14.10
C ILE A 78 -27.29 -19.25 14.67
N SER A 79 -27.31 -19.08 15.99
CA SER A 79 -28.22 -18.17 16.67
C SER A 79 -28.07 -16.73 16.17
N ASP A 80 -29.19 -16.00 16.14
CA ASP A 80 -29.21 -14.60 15.73
C ASP A 80 -28.29 -13.72 16.61
N GLU A 81 -28.16 -14.08 17.89
CA GLU A 81 -27.29 -13.41 18.84
C GLU A 81 -25.82 -13.60 18.46
N LEU A 82 -25.37 -14.86 18.29
CA LEU A 82 -23.98 -15.13 17.88
C LEU A 82 -23.68 -14.55 16.50
N PHE A 83 -24.65 -14.60 15.57
CA PHE A 83 -24.49 -14.00 14.26
C PHE A 83 -24.23 -12.48 14.34
N LYS A 84 -25.03 -11.75 15.12
CA LYS A 84 -24.86 -10.31 15.32
C LYS A 84 -23.51 -9.98 15.94
N ASP A 85 -23.11 -10.73 16.96
CA ASP A 85 -21.83 -10.52 17.63
C ASP A 85 -20.63 -10.79 16.71
N LEU A 86 -20.72 -11.85 15.89
CA LEU A 86 -19.71 -12.13 14.87
C LEU A 86 -19.64 -11.02 13.82
N GLN A 87 -20.78 -10.49 13.35
CA GLN A 87 -20.81 -9.37 12.41
C GLN A 87 -20.19 -8.11 13.00
N ALA A 88 -20.55 -7.75 14.24
CA ALA A 88 -20.00 -6.59 14.94
C ALA A 88 -18.47 -6.71 15.09
N TYR A 89 -18.00 -7.85 15.62
CA TYR A 89 -16.58 -8.10 15.81
C TYR A 89 -15.82 -8.05 14.48
N LEU A 90 -16.32 -8.70 13.42
CA LEU A 90 -15.65 -8.75 12.13
C LEU A 90 -15.66 -7.39 11.41
N SER A 91 -16.70 -6.58 11.56
CA SER A 91 -16.75 -5.22 10.99
C SER A 91 -15.58 -4.36 11.50
N GLU A 92 -15.32 -4.44 12.81
CA GLU A 92 -14.26 -3.68 13.48
C GLU A 92 -12.87 -4.31 13.29
N ASN A 93 -12.75 -5.63 13.46
CA ASN A 93 -11.46 -6.30 13.64
C ASN A 93 -10.96 -7.03 12.38
N TYR A 94 -11.79 -7.22 11.35
CA TYR A 94 -11.36 -7.87 10.11
C TYR A 94 -10.66 -6.87 9.17
N THR A 95 -9.34 -7.01 9.05
CA THR A 95 -8.47 -6.11 8.28
C THR A 95 -8.06 -6.66 6.91
N ARG A 96 -8.31 -7.94 6.63
CA ARG A 96 -7.90 -8.57 5.37
C ARG A 96 -8.72 -8.02 4.20
N GLY A 97 -8.05 -7.34 3.26
CA GLY A 97 -8.67 -6.73 2.09
C GLY A 97 -9.09 -5.26 2.26
N LYS A 98 -9.02 -4.71 3.48
CA LYS A 98 -9.09 -3.24 3.68
C LYS A 98 -7.74 -2.66 3.29
N VAL A 99 -7.65 -2.03 2.10
CA VAL A 99 -6.49 -1.20 1.75
C VAL A 99 -6.61 0.10 2.52
N THR A 100 -6.29 0.10 3.81
CA THR A 100 -6.08 1.33 4.58
C THR A 100 -4.67 1.81 4.32
N ARG A 101 -4.41 2.29 3.09
CA ARG A 101 -3.27 3.18 2.89
C ARG A 101 -3.60 4.46 3.66
N PRO A 102 -2.71 4.98 4.51
CA PRO A 102 -2.87 6.33 5.04
C PRO A 102 -3.17 7.26 3.87
N ILE A 103 -4.19 8.11 4.02
CA ILE A 103 -4.42 9.18 3.05
C ILE A 103 -3.23 10.12 3.20
N VAL A 104 -2.26 9.98 2.29
CA VAL A 104 -1.14 10.91 2.21
C VAL A 104 -1.69 12.14 1.52
N ASP A 105 -1.53 13.30 2.12
CA ASP A 105 -1.78 14.57 1.43
C ASP A 105 -0.80 14.66 0.25
N THR A 106 -1.34 14.59 -0.95
CA THR A 106 -0.58 14.66 -2.20
C THR A 106 -0.66 16.03 -2.86
N SER A 107 -1.28 17.02 -2.21
CA SER A 107 -1.39 18.38 -2.74
C SER A 107 -0.02 18.96 -3.10
N ASN A 108 0.04 19.63 -4.24
CA ASN A 108 1.24 20.21 -4.83
C ASN A 108 2.41 19.20 -4.98
N ALA A 109 2.09 17.92 -5.14
CA ALA A 109 3.05 16.81 -5.08
C ALA A 109 3.96 16.85 -3.81
N GLY A 110 3.47 17.41 -2.70
CA GLY A 110 4.20 17.57 -1.46
C GLY A 110 5.28 18.66 -1.49
N LEU A 111 5.27 19.56 -2.49
CA LEU A 111 6.13 20.74 -2.58
C LEU A 111 5.41 22.00 -2.07
N PRO A 112 6.15 23.09 -1.74
CA PRO A 112 5.56 24.40 -1.58
C PRO A 112 4.87 24.86 -2.86
N LYS A 113 3.71 25.51 -2.74
CA LYS A 113 2.86 25.93 -3.85
C LYS A 113 3.61 26.60 -5.02
N GLU A 114 4.46 27.58 -4.71
CA GLU A 114 5.23 28.29 -5.74
C GLU A 114 6.26 27.40 -6.45
N LEU A 115 6.86 26.46 -5.72
CA LEU A 115 7.82 25.51 -6.28
C LEU A 115 7.12 24.46 -7.14
N PHE A 116 5.92 24.05 -6.75
CA PHE A 116 5.09 23.16 -7.56
C PHE A 116 4.62 23.83 -8.86
N LYS A 117 4.27 25.12 -8.80
CA LYS A 117 3.90 25.88 -10.00
C LYS A 117 5.06 25.96 -11.01
N GLN A 118 6.28 26.25 -10.55
CA GLN A 118 7.49 26.20 -11.40
C GLN A 118 7.71 24.79 -12.00
N PHE A 119 7.46 23.75 -11.21
CA PHE A 119 7.50 22.37 -11.69
C PHE A 119 6.47 22.09 -12.78
N GLN A 120 5.24 22.55 -12.63
CA GLN A 120 4.20 22.38 -13.65
C GLN A 120 4.56 23.10 -14.95
N GLU A 121 5.09 24.32 -14.86
CA GLU A 121 5.52 25.11 -16.02
C GLU A 121 6.58 24.36 -16.85
N GLU A 122 7.66 23.88 -16.21
CA GLU A 122 8.70 23.13 -16.93
C GLU A 122 8.22 21.76 -17.45
N VAL A 123 7.32 21.08 -16.72
CA VAL A 123 6.74 19.82 -17.22
C VAL A 123 5.86 20.05 -18.45
N GLU A 124 5.11 21.15 -18.51
CA GLU A 124 4.33 21.51 -19.70
C GLU A 124 5.23 21.89 -20.88
N GLU A 125 6.33 22.61 -20.64
CA GLU A 125 7.34 22.86 -21.67
C GLU A 125 7.94 21.56 -22.21
N LEU A 126 8.34 20.63 -21.33
CA LEU A 126 8.85 19.31 -21.72
C LEU A 126 7.81 18.51 -22.52
N ARG A 127 6.55 18.52 -22.11
CA ARG A 127 5.45 17.87 -22.85
C ARG A 127 5.25 18.49 -24.21
N SER A 128 5.32 19.82 -24.30
CA SER A 128 5.13 20.56 -25.55
C SER A 128 6.26 20.32 -26.55
N LEU A 129 7.51 20.28 -26.08
CA LEU A 129 8.70 20.01 -26.90
C LEU A 129 8.75 18.56 -27.38
N TYR A 130 8.30 17.60 -26.55
CA TYR A 130 8.45 16.16 -26.81
C TYR A 130 7.12 15.40 -26.89
N LYS A 131 6.06 16.00 -27.45
CA LYS A 131 4.68 15.47 -27.50
C LYS A 131 4.56 13.99 -27.86
N ASN A 132 5.35 13.52 -28.83
CA ASN A 132 5.32 12.13 -29.33
C ASN A 132 6.55 11.30 -28.90
N SER A 133 7.49 11.89 -28.17
CA SER A 133 8.83 11.33 -27.95
C SER A 133 9.40 11.56 -26.56
N MET A 134 8.61 11.97 -25.57
CA MET A 134 9.10 12.20 -24.19
C MET A 134 9.86 10.99 -23.63
N ALA A 135 9.37 9.77 -23.84
CA ALA A 135 10.12 8.57 -23.44
C ALA A 135 11.47 8.44 -24.16
N LYS A 136 11.56 8.82 -25.44
CA LYS A 136 12.82 8.81 -26.19
C LYS A 136 13.79 9.87 -25.65
N HIS A 137 13.30 11.07 -25.36
CA HIS A 137 14.09 12.12 -24.73
C HIS A 137 14.64 11.68 -23.36
N ILE A 138 13.81 11.03 -22.54
CA ILE A 138 14.25 10.47 -21.26
C ILE A 138 15.31 9.39 -21.46
N MET A 139 15.18 8.52 -22.46
CA MET A 139 16.22 7.53 -22.79
C MET A 139 17.54 8.21 -23.16
N GLU A 140 17.51 9.28 -23.96
CA GLU A 140 18.70 10.04 -24.38
C GLU A 140 19.40 10.70 -23.19
N ILE A 141 18.65 11.29 -22.26
CA ILE A 141 19.21 11.96 -21.07
C ILE A 141 19.70 10.95 -20.01
N LYS A 142 18.96 9.86 -19.79
CA LYS A 142 19.24 8.91 -18.70
C LYS A 142 20.06 7.70 -19.15
N GLY A 143 20.24 7.47 -20.45
CA GLY A 143 20.92 6.28 -20.97
C GLY A 143 20.22 4.97 -20.61
N CYS A 144 18.89 4.99 -20.46
CA CYS A 144 18.10 3.87 -19.97
C CYS A 144 17.28 3.18 -21.07
N ASP A 145 16.72 2.01 -20.76
CA ASP A 145 15.81 1.32 -21.67
C ASP A 145 14.44 2.02 -21.76
N ARG A 146 13.64 1.63 -22.76
CA ARG A 146 12.31 2.22 -22.98
C ARG A 146 11.34 1.96 -21.82
N LYS A 147 11.51 0.85 -21.09
CA LYS A 147 10.62 0.47 -19.98
C LYS A 147 10.89 1.38 -18.78
N GLU A 148 12.15 1.64 -18.47
CA GLU A 148 12.58 2.57 -17.45
C GLU A 148 12.20 4.01 -17.79
N ALA A 149 12.42 4.45 -19.02
CA ALA A 149 12.01 5.77 -19.47
C ALA A 149 10.49 6.00 -19.34
N ASN A 150 9.67 5.00 -19.66
CA ASN A 150 8.22 5.07 -19.45
C ASN A 150 7.83 5.14 -17.97
N ARG A 151 8.57 4.47 -17.07
CA ARG A 151 8.32 4.58 -15.62
C ARG A 151 8.67 5.97 -15.08
N ILE A 152 9.74 6.58 -15.58
CA ILE A 152 10.12 7.95 -15.22
C ILE A 152 9.06 8.93 -15.72
N LYS A 153 8.65 8.81 -16.98
CA LYS A 153 7.55 9.59 -17.57
C LYS A 153 6.28 9.50 -16.72
N ASP A 154 5.84 8.27 -16.42
CA ASP A 154 4.64 8.05 -15.62
C ASP A 154 4.77 8.61 -14.19
N SER A 155 5.97 8.59 -13.61
CA SER A 155 6.23 9.21 -12.31
C SER A 155 6.11 10.74 -12.37
N ILE A 156 6.59 11.38 -13.45
CA ILE A 156 6.41 12.81 -13.70
C ILE A 156 4.93 13.14 -13.88
N ASP A 157 4.23 12.39 -14.74
CA ASP A 157 2.81 12.60 -15.01
C ASP A 157 1.97 12.48 -13.74
N ARG A 158 2.25 11.50 -12.88
CA ARG A 158 1.56 11.34 -11.59
C ARG A 158 1.87 12.43 -10.56
N CYS A 159 3.07 13.00 -10.57
CA CYS A 159 3.38 14.17 -9.71
C CYS A 159 2.66 15.41 -10.23
N TYR A 160 2.62 15.60 -11.56
CA TYR A 160 1.94 16.73 -12.20
C TYR A 160 0.45 16.80 -11.86
N VAL A 161 -0.25 15.66 -11.85
CA VAL A 161 -1.67 15.58 -11.46
C VAL A 161 -1.90 15.38 -9.95
N GLU A 162 -0.87 15.60 -9.13
CA GLU A 162 -0.96 15.51 -7.66
C GLU A 162 -1.48 14.15 -7.14
N CYS A 163 -1.28 13.08 -7.90
CA CYS A 163 -1.65 11.72 -7.48
C CYS A 163 -0.59 11.11 -6.53
N VAL A 164 0.63 11.64 -6.54
CA VAL A 164 1.74 11.18 -5.70
C VAL A 164 2.61 12.36 -5.28
N VAL A 165 3.29 12.22 -4.14
CA VAL A 165 4.31 13.17 -3.70
C VAL A 165 5.67 12.92 -4.36
N LEU A 166 6.43 13.99 -4.53
CA LEU A 166 7.84 13.99 -4.94
C LEU A 166 8.73 13.46 -3.83
N THR A 167 8.92 12.14 -3.83
CA THR A 167 9.86 11.44 -2.94
C THR A 167 11.29 11.52 -3.47
N PRO A 168 12.33 11.31 -2.63
CA PRO A 168 13.73 11.33 -3.05
C PRO A 168 14.04 10.47 -4.29
N LEU A 169 13.48 9.27 -4.40
CA LEU A 169 13.61 8.42 -5.58
C LEU A 169 13.11 9.09 -6.87
N LYS A 170 11.98 9.80 -6.80
CA LYS A 170 11.40 10.49 -7.96
C LYS A 170 12.23 11.71 -8.36
N VAL A 171 12.79 12.42 -7.38
CA VAL A 171 13.74 13.50 -7.63
C VAL A 171 14.97 12.97 -8.37
N ILE A 172 15.57 11.86 -7.93
CA ILE A 172 16.70 11.24 -8.64
C ILE A 172 16.33 10.86 -10.09
N GLN A 173 15.13 10.30 -10.28
CA GLN A 173 14.63 9.97 -11.62
C GLN A 173 14.48 11.18 -12.53
N MET A 174 14.12 12.35 -11.97
CA MET A 174 13.97 13.62 -12.68
C MET A 174 15.30 14.35 -12.92
N GLU A 175 16.42 13.86 -12.37
CA GLU A 175 17.74 14.49 -12.58
C GLU A 175 18.07 14.55 -14.08
N GLY A 176 18.32 15.77 -14.56
CA GLY A 176 18.67 16.06 -15.95
C GLY A 176 17.48 16.35 -16.87
N LEU A 177 16.24 16.16 -16.40
CA LEU A 177 15.04 16.44 -17.19
C LEU A 177 14.50 17.85 -16.95
N LEU A 178 14.67 18.38 -15.75
CA LEU A 178 14.31 19.76 -15.39
C LEU A 178 15.52 20.68 -15.51
N SER A 179 15.25 21.98 -15.59
CA SER A 179 16.27 23.02 -15.51
C SER A 179 17.10 22.84 -14.23
N ARG A 180 18.39 23.20 -14.33
CA ARG A 180 19.31 23.05 -13.19
C ARG A 180 18.82 23.84 -11.97
N ASP A 181 18.25 25.02 -12.19
CA ASP A 181 17.77 25.88 -11.10
C ASP A 181 16.57 25.26 -10.38
N LEU A 182 15.52 24.88 -11.12
CA LEU A 182 14.35 24.24 -10.55
C LEU A 182 14.70 22.92 -9.87
N PHE A 183 15.49 22.07 -10.53
CA PHE A 183 15.91 20.80 -9.97
C PHE A 183 16.64 20.98 -8.64
N SER A 184 17.54 21.97 -8.53
CA SER A 184 18.28 22.25 -7.30
C SER A 184 17.34 22.65 -6.15
N LYS A 185 16.33 23.47 -6.43
CA LYS A 185 15.31 23.86 -5.43
C LYS A 185 14.48 22.68 -4.97
N ILE A 186 14.00 21.84 -5.90
CA ILE A 186 13.22 20.63 -5.59
C ILE A 186 14.07 19.65 -4.79
N ALA A 187 15.29 19.35 -5.23
CA ALA A 187 16.19 18.43 -4.53
C ALA A 187 16.49 18.92 -3.12
N LYS A 188 16.80 20.21 -2.95
CA LYS A 188 17.02 20.80 -1.63
C LYS A 188 15.80 20.64 -0.73
N TYR A 189 14.60 20.93 -1.24
CA TYR A 189 13.39 20.79 -0.44
C TYR A 189 13.11 19.32 -0.08
N VAL A 190 13.08 18.44 -1.06
CA VAL A 190 12.68 17.04 -0.88
C VAL A 190 13.66 16.29 0.02
N LEU A 191 14.96 16.42 -0.21
CA LEU A 191 15.99 15.73 0.59
C LEU A 191 16.08 16.27 2.02
N ASN A 192 15.59 17.49 2.29
CA ASN A 192 15.50 18.00 3.66
C ASN A 192 14.21 17.59 4.37
N ASN A 193 13.14 17.24 3.65
CA ASN A 193 11.82 16.98 4.24
C ASN A 193 11.44 15.50 4.27
N TYR A 194 11.88 14.70 3.31
CA TYR A 194 11.52 13.28 3.21
C TYR A 194 12.69 12.36 3.62
N GLU A 195 12.36 11.13 4.02
CA GLU A 195 13.34 10.06 4.22
C GLU A 195 13.49 9.22 2.96
N TRP A 196 14.63 8.52 2.85
CA TRP A 196 14.91 7.58 1.77
C TRP A 196 15.61 6.33 2.31
N PRO A 197 15.48 5.19 1.61
CA PRO A 197 16.23 3.98 1.96
C PRO A 197 17.72 4.13 1.65
N GLU A 198 18.58 3.50 2.47
CA GLU A 198 20.05 3.55 2.37
C GLU A 198 20.59 3.23 0.97
N ARG A 199 19.88 2.41 0.19
CA ARG A 199 20.24 2.10 -1.21
C ARG A 199 20.30 3.33 -2.14
N LEU A 200 19.79 4.49 -1.71
CA LEU A 200 19.83 5.74 -2.46
C LEU A 200 20.92 6.69 -1.98
N ASP A 201 21.68 6.35 -0.93
CA ASP A 201 22.67 7.24 -0.33
C ASP A 201 23.70 7.73 -1.36
N ASP A 202 24.29 6.84 -2.16
CA ASP A 202 25.28 7.22 -3.19
C ASP A 202 24.71 8.20 -4.22
N GLU A 203 23.45 8.04 -4.62
CA GLU A 203 22.80 8.92 -5.59
C GLU A 203 22.44 10.27 -4.97
N VAL A 204 21.99 10.26 -3.72
CA VAL A 204 21.68 11.46 -2.96
C VAL A 204 22.95 12.27 -2.72
N ASP A 205 24.04 11.63 -2.32
CA ASP A 205 25.35 12.25 -2.08
C ASP A 205 25.86 12.93 -3.36
N ARG A 206 25.79 12.22 -4.49
CA ARG A 206 26.12 12.77 -5.83
C ARG A 206 25.28 14.00 -6.15
N ILE A 207 23.97 13.94 -5.97
CA ILE A 207 23.06 15.06 -6.29
C ILE A 207 23.33 16.25 -5.40
N VAL A 208 23.49 16.03 -4.09
CA VAL A 208 23.81 17.09 -3.12
C VAL A 208 25.10 17.78 -3.53
N LEU A 209 26.13 17.03 -3.93
CA LEU A 209 27.41 17.60 -4.37
C LEU A 209 27.28 18.40 -5.67
N LYS A 210 26.57 17.86 -6.67
CA LYS A 210 26.43 18.45 -8.02
C LYS A 210 25.55 19.70 -8.06
N TYR A 211 24.50 19.72 -7.24
CA TYR A 211 23.47 20.77 -7.23
C TYR A 211 23.53 21.67 -5.99
N ARG A 212 24.61 21.59 -5.18
CA ARG A 212 24.83 22.53 -4.08
C ARG A 212 24.88 23.98 -4.57
N THR A 213 24.13 24.86 -3.92
CA THR A 213 24.36 26.31 -4.00
C THR A 213 25.51 26.67 -3.05
N LYS A 214 26.52 27.42 -3.53
CA LYS A 214 27.63 27.89 -2.67
C LYS A 214 27.07 28.71 -1.51
N GLY A 215 27.32 28.29 -0.27
CA GLY A 215 27.09 29.10 0.94
C GLY A 215 26.03 28.61 1.93
N GLU A 216 25.17 27.64 1.58
CA GLU A 216 24.10 27.19 2.49
C GLU A 216 24.23 25.71 2.84
N LEU A 217 25.05 25.42 3.86
CA LEU A 217 25.11 24.11 4.50
C LEU A 217 23.75 23.81 5.12
N GLY A 218 22.96 22.96 4.45
CA GLY A 218 21.66 22.44 4.89
C GLY A 218 21.78 21.66 6.20
N ARG A 219 21.88 22.37 7.31
CA ARG A 219 21.91 21.84 8.67
C ARG A 219 20.48 21.63 9.13
N LYS A 220 19.98 20.38 9.10
CA LYS A 220 18.91 19.92 10.01
C LYS A 220 18.71 18.39 10.09
N LYS A 221 19.15 17.57 9.13
CA LYS A 221 18.97 16.09 9.18
C LYS A 221 20.29 15.28 9.30
N PRO A 222 20.34 14.21 10.12
CA PRO A 222 21.52 13.34 10.25
C PRO A 222 21.96 12.66 8.96
N SER A 223 21.03 12.22 8.10
CA SER A 223 21.34 11.58 6.81
C SER A 223 22.08 12.54 5.86
N VAL A 224 21.62 13.78 5.76
CA VAL A 224 22.28 14.85 4.97
C VAL A 224 23.66 15.21 5.54
N LYS A 225 23.82 15.16 6.87
CA LYS A 225 25.14 15.32 7.50
C LYS A 225 26.05 14.16 7.14
N ARG A 226 25.58 12.91 7.22
CA ARG A 226 26.35 11.71 6.87
C ARG A 226 26.84 11.78 5.42
N ALA A 227 25.93 12.07 4.50
CA ALA A 227 26.21 12.35 3.09
C ALA A 227 27.35 13.36 2.89
N LEU A 228 27.19 14.54 3.50
CA LEU A 228 28.18 15.63 3.42
C LEU A 228 29.53 15.26 4.03
N TYR A 229 29.54 14.60 5.20
CA TYR A 229 30.77 14.18 5.86
C TYR A 229 31.49 13.08 5.08
N THR A 230 30.77 12.13 4.49
CA THR A 230 31.34 11.12 3.59
C THR A 230 31.98 11.77 2.36
N ALA A 231 31.26 12.70 1.71
CA ALA A 231 31.78 13.41 0.54
C ALA A 231 33.04 14.24 0.86
N LEU A 232 33.03 14.98 1.99
CA LEU A 232 34.20 15.73 2.46
C LEU A 232 35.37 14.81 2.83
N ALA A 233 35.10 13.67 3.47
CA ALA A 233 36.12 12.69 3.83
C ALA A 233 36.75 12.00 2.59
N MET A 234 36.00 11.91 1.49
CA MET A 234 36.51 11.43 0.19
C MET A 234 37.32 12.49 -0.58
N GLY A 235 37.46 13.72 -0.05
CA GLY A 235 38.26 14.77 -0.67
C GLY A 235 37.63 15.42 -1.93
N LEU A 236 36.31 15.33 -2.07
CA LEU A 236 35.52 15.80 -3.23
C LEU A 236 34.86 17.17 -3.02
#